data_AF-A0A8T3VPV9-F1
#
_entry.id   AF-A0A8T3VPV9-F1
#
_cell.length_a   1.000
_cell.length_b   1.000
_cell.length_c   1.000
_cell.angle_alpha   90.00
_cell.angle_beta   90.00
_cell.angle_gamma   90.00
#
_symmetry.space_group_name_H-M   'P 1'
#
loop_
_entity.id
_entity.type
_entity.pdbx_description
1 polymer ?
#
loop_
_entity_poly.entity_id
_entity_poly.type
_entity_poly.pdbx_seq_one_letter_code
_entity_poly.pdbx_strand_id
1 'polypeptide(L)'
;MKSLSNIISELNIDTDSKVDVLQVDDYNCDIVVKDEFNVEKVNEIQKKIEATCLNEFMIKTVYCEGGFVKFILHRGGNNEYF
;
A
#
# COMPACT_ATOMS: atom_id res chain seq x y z
N MET A 1 12.27 0.37 -15.23
CA MET A 1 11.53 0.08 -13.98
C MET A 1 11.39 1.37 -13.19
N LYS A 2 10.18 1.74 -12.75
CA LYS A 2 9.98 2.94 -11.91
C LYS A 2 10.57 2.72 -10.51
N SER A 3 11.09 3.76 -9.86
CA SER A 3 11.51 3.68 -8.45
C SER A 3 10.31 3.62 -7.53
N LEU A 4 10.42 2.94 -6.38
CA LEU A 4 9.33 2.83 -5.39
C LEU A 4 8.79 4.21 -5.00
N SER A 5 9.68 5.18 -4.76
CA SER A 5 9.31 6.55 -4.42
C SER A 5 8.49 7.25 -5.53
N ASN A 6 8.72 6.93 -6.81
CA ASN A 6 7.88 7.44 -7.90
C ASN A 6 6.48 6.82 -7.85
N ILE A 7 6.38 5.53 -7.57
CA ILE A 7 5.09 4.81 -7.49
C ILE A 7 4.27 5.35 -6.32
N ILE A 8 4.88 5.52 -5.15
CA ILE A 8 4.23 6.14 -3.98
C ILE A 8 3.76 7.56 -4.31
N SER A 9 4.59 8.36 -4.97
CA SER A 9 4.18 9.70 -5.39
C SER A 9 3.03 9.68 -6.41
N GLU A 10 2.95 8.67 -7.29
CA GLU A 10 1.84 8.50 -8.24
C GLU A 10 0.54 8.03 -7.57
N LEU A 11 0.62 7.26 -6.47
CA LEU A 11 -0.55 6.86 -5.69
C LEU A 11 -1.30 8.08 -5.12
N ASN A 12 -0.57 9.15 -4.79
CA ASN A 12 -1.10 10.41 -4.26
C ASN A 12 -1.99 10.20 -3.01
N ILE A 13 -1.70 9.15 -2.25
CA ILE A 13 -2.45 8.71 -1.07
C ILE A 13 -1.94 9.35 0.22
N ASP A 14 -0.70 9.85 0.23
CA ASP A 14 -0.09 10.58 1.34
C ASP A 14 -0.70 11.98 1.55
N THR A 15 -1.57 12.40 0.63
CA THR A 15 -2.36 13.62 0.76
C THR A 15 -3.50 13.51 1.77
N ASP A 16 -3.88 12.29 2.16
CA ASP A 16 -4.88 12.05 3.19
C ASP A 16 -4.19 12.03 4.57
N SER A 17 -4.60 12.93 5.47
CA SER A 17 -3.98 13.07 6.80
C SER A 17 -4.12 11.85 7.70
N LYS A 18 -4.90 10.85 7.28
CA LYS A 18 -5.08 9.58 7.99
C LYS A 18 -4.33 8.42 7.33
N VAL A 19 -3.51 8.69 6.32
CA VAL A 19 -2.69 7.68 5.65
C VAL A 19 -1.22 8.02 5.85
N ASP A 20 -0.50 7.11 6.50
CA ASP A 20 0.95 7.19 6.60
C ASP A 20 1.58 6.23 5.62
N VAL A 21 2.55 6.72 4.84
CA VAL A 21 3.37 5.87 3.98
C VAL A 21 4.75 5.73 4.59
N LEU A 22 5.13 4.50 4.89
CA LEU A 22 6.39 4.11 5.51
C LEU A 22 7.16 3.28 4.50
N GLN A 23 8.14 3.90 3.84
CA GLN A 23 9.09 3.15 3.04
C GLN A 23 10.04 2.38 3.97
N VAL A 24 10.06 1.05 3.84
CA VAL A 24 10.93 0.18 4.65
C VAL A 24 12.28 0.01 3.95
N ASP A 25 12.28 -0.21 2.65
CA ASP A 25 13.47 -0.31 1.79
C ASP A 25 13.13 -0.05 0.31
N ASP A 26 14.02 -0.34 -0.63
CA ASP A 26 13.80 -0.15 -2.08
C ASP A 26 12.79 -1.10 -2.71
N TYR A 27 12.41 -2.15 -1.98
CA TYR A 27 11.49 -3.21 -2.40
C TYR A 27 10.24 -3.27 -1.52
N ASN A 28 10.29 -2.79 -0.28
CA ASN A 28 9.16 -2.83 0.64
C ASN A 28 8.62 -1.44 0.99
N CYS A 29 7.30 -1.31 0.90
CA CYS A 29 6.57 -0.15 1.40
C CYS A 29 5.40 -0.59 2.26
N ASP A 30 5.20 0.08 3.38
CA ASP A 30 4.02 -0.04 4.22
C ASP A 30 3.14 1.19 4.05
N ILE A 31 1.84 1.00 3.85
CA ILE A 31 0.84 2.07 3.82
C ILE A 31 -0.13 1.81 4.97
N VAL A 32 -0.18 2.71 5.95
CA VAL A 32 -1.02 2.57 7.14
C VAL A 32 -2.17 3.56 7.05
N VAL A 33 -3.39 3.05 6.98
CA VAL A 33 -4.63 3.81 7.06
C VAL A 33 -5.09 3.83 8.51
N LYS A 34 -4.92 4.97 9.17
CA LYS A 34 -5.32 5.26 10.56
C LYS A 34 -6.78 5.75 10.69
N ASP A 35 -7.58 5.61 9.63
CA ASP A 35 -9.01 5.95 9.67
C ASP A 35 -9.78 4.87 10.44
N GLU A 36 -10.70 5.27 11.32
CA GLU A 36 -11.63 4.34 11.99
C GLU A 36 -12.24 3.41 10.93
N PHE A 37 -11.98 2.11 11.08
CA PHE A 37 -12.22 1.04 10.12
C PHE A 37 -13.32 1.29 9.06
N ASN A 38 -12.96 2.02 7.99
CA ASN A 38 -13.83 2.32 6.88
C ASN A 38 -13.50 1.41 5.69
N VAL A 39 -14.27 0.33 5.56
CA VAL A 39 -14.07 -0.71 4.54
C VAL A 39 -14.12 -0.14 3.12
N GLU A 40 -14.97 0.87 2.85
CA GLU A 40 -15.06 1.50 1.54
C GLU A 40 -13.76 2.21 1.19
N LYS A 41 -13.24 3.03 2.14
CA LYS A 41 -12.00 3.78 1.95
C LYS A 41 -10.78 2.86 1.82
N VAL A 42 -10.74 1.79 2.61
CA VAL A 42 -9.71 0.74 2.51
C VAL A 42 -9.74 0.09 1.12
N ASN A 43 -10.92 -0.26 0.61
CA ASN A 43 -11.06 -0.83 -0.74
C ASN A 43 -10.67 0.16 -1.84
N GLU A 44 -11.00 1.45 -1.71
CA GLU A 44 -10.58 2.47 -2.68
C GLU A 44 -9.06 2.62 -2.72
N ILE A 45 -8.40 2.65 -1.55
CA ILE A 45 -6.94 2.72 -1.46
C ILE A 45 -6.32 1.46 -2.05
N GLN A 46 -6.83 0.27 -1.71
CA GLN A 46 -6.34 -0.98 -2.29
C GLN A 46 -6.43 -0.99 -3.82
N LYS A 47 -7.59 -0.61 -4.38
CA LYS A 47 -7.77 -0.56 -5.85
C LYS A 47 -6.83 0.44 -6.51
N LYS A 48 -6.58 1.60 -5.90
CA LYS A 48 -5.59 2.57 -6.40
C LYS A 48 -4.19 1.96 -6.40
N ILE A 49 -3.83 1.26 -5.33
CA ILE A 49 -2.54 0.57 -5.24
C ILE A 49 -2.41 -0.49 -6.33
N GLU A 50 -3.41 -1.36 -6.49
CA GLU A 50 -3.45 -2.39 -7.52
C GLU A 50 -3.36 -1.80 -8.94
N ALA A 51 -4.08 -0.70 -9.20
CA ALA A 51 -4.09 -0.03 -10.50
C ALA A 51 -2.75 0.67 -10.83
N THR A 52 -2.08 1.25 -9.84
CA THR A 52 -0.78 1.90 -10.05
C THR A 52 0.36 0.89 -10.09
N CYS A 53 0.26 -0.19 -9.31
CA CYS A 53 1.32 -1.18 -9.17
C CYS A 53 1.26 -2.33 -10.18
N LEU A 54 0.17 -2.48 -10.96
CA LEU A 54 0.03 -3.30 -12.18
C LEU A 54 1.02 -4.50 -12.30
N ASN A 55 0.98 -5.42 -11.33
CA ASN A 55 1.79 -6.65 -11.26
C ASN A 55 3.28 -6.50 -10.91
N GLU A 56 3.78 -5.30 -10.63
CA GLU A 56 5.13 -5.08 -10.09
C GLU A 56 5.23 -5.37 -8.58
N PHE A 57 4.09 -5.30 -7.87
CA PHE A 57 4.01 -5.45 -6.41
C PHE A 57 2.98 -6.49 -6.00
N MET A 58 3.32 -7.25 -4.96
CA MET A 58 2.37 -8.01 -4.17
C MET A 58 1.87 -7.15 -3.01
N ILE A 59 0.56 -7.13 -2.80
CA ILE A 59 -0.08 -6.35 -1.74
C ILE A 59 -0.63 -7.33 -0.70
N LYS A 60 -0.25 -7.13 0.56
CA LYS A 60 -0.82 -7.85 1.70
C LYS A 60 -1.55 -6.87 2.61
N THR A 61 -2.85 -7.08 2.77
CA THR A 61 -3.68 -6.28 3.67
C THR A 61 -3.71 -6.91 5.06
N VAL A 62 -3.34 -6.13 6.08
CA VAL A 62 -3.33 -6.53 7.49
C VAL A 62 -4.29 -5.64 8.26
N TYR A 63 -5.23 -6.29 8.95
CA TYR A 63 -6.20 -5.65 9.83
C TYR A 63 -5.63 -5.65 11.25
N CYS A 64 -5.37 -4.47 11.80
CA CYS A 64 -4.74 -4.36 13.10
C CYS A 64 -5.75 -4.10 14.22
N GLU A 65 -5.47 -4.65 15.40
CA GLU A 65 -6.22 -4.34 16.62
C GLU A 65 -6.03 -2.85 16.97
N GLY A 66 -7.11 -2.08 16.88
CA GLY A 66 -7.07 -0.61 16.96
C GLY A 66 -7.74 0.10 15.77
N GLY A 67 -8.29 -0.65 14.81
CA GLY A 67 -9.15 -0.11 13.74
C GLY A 67 -8.40 0.48 12.54
N PHE A 68 -7.06 0.38 12.54
CA PHE A 68 -6.23 0.77 11.40
C PHE A 68 -5.95 -0.41 10.47
N VAL A 69 -5.74 -0.09 9.19
CA VAL A 69 -5.43 -1.08 8.15
C VAL A 69 -4.04 -0.80 7.59
N LYS A 70 -3.23 -1.84 7.46
CA LYS A 70 -1.88 -1.76 6.91
C LYS A 70 -1.80 -2.53 5.60
N PHE A 71 -1.44 -1.87 4.51
CA PHE A 71 -1.07 -2.49 3.25
C PHE A 71 0.45 -2.63 3.18
N ILE A 72 0.93 -3.86 3.05
CA ILE A 72 2.34 -4.17 2.87
C ILE A 72 2.54 -4.44 1.39
N LEU A 73 3.31 -3.59 0.72
CA LEU A 73 3.71 -3.75 -0.67
C LEU A 73 5.11 -4.33 -0.71
N HIS A 74 5.24 -5.45 -1.41
CA HIS A 74 6.53 -6.07 -1.70
C HIS A 74 6.77 -6.08 -3.21
N ARG A 75 7.89 -5.49 -3.63
CA ARG A 75 8.33 -5.45 -5.02
C ARG A 75 8.86 -6.82 -5.41
N GLY A 76 8.05 -7.57 -6.14
CA GLY A 76 8.32 -8.96 -6.45
C GLY A 76 7.40 -9.47 -7.54
N GLY A 77 7.69 -9.08 -8.78
CA GLY A 77 7.06 -9.67 -9.95
C GLY A 77 7.68 -11.02 -10.30
N ASN A 78 7.44 -12.05 -9.48
CA ASN A 78 7.24 -13.41 -9.97
C ASN A 78 6.75 -14.35 -8.84
N ASN A 79 5.77 -15.13 -9.24
CA ASN A 79 4.96 -16.04 -8.45
C ASN A 79 5.78 -17.26 -8.01
N GLU A 80 6.40 -17.22 -6.83
CA GLU A 80 6.95 -18.41 -6.17
C GLU A 80 7.32 -18.04 -4.72
N TYR A 81 6.56 -18.56 -3.74
CA TYR A 81 6.82 -18.49 -2.29
C TYR A 81 6.49 -17.18 -1.55
N PHE A 82 5.20 -17.03 -1.21
CA PHE A 82 4.79 -16.46 0.07
C PHE A 82 4.18 -17.56 0.95
#